data_AF-A0A529SYA2-F1
#
_entry.id   AF-A0A529SYA2-F1
#
_cell.length_a   1.000
_cell.length_b   1.000
_cell.length_c   1.000
_cell.angle_alpha   90.00
_cell.angle_beta   90.00
_cell.angle_gamma   90.00
#
_symmetry.space_group_name_H-M   'P 1'
#
loop_
_entity.id
_entity.type
_entity.pdbx_description
1 polymer ?
#
loop_
_entity_poly.entity_id
_entity_poly.type
_entity_poly.pdbx_seq_one_letter_code
_entity_poly.pdbx_strand_id
1 'polypeptide(L)'
;MGLLLHDYQTTVKSRATLTGIGVHSGKTVTVHFLPADADTGIVFHLSNGGETRELRALVAEVGATDLCTMLGDPAGAHIGTVEHLMATVFGL
;
A
#
# COMPACT_ATOMS: atom_id res chain seq x y z
N MET A 1 22.00 -2.58 15.71
CA MET A 1 21.01 -3.45 15.04
C MET A 1 21.03 -3.07 13.57
N GLY A 2 21.88 -3.73 12.79
CA GLY A 2 22.13 -3.38 11.39
C GLY A 2 21.03 -3.96 10.50
N LEU A 3 20.44 -3.11 9.66
CA LEU A 3 19.58 -3.55 8.58
C LEU A 3 20.41 -4.38 7.60
N LEU A 4 20.11 -5.68 7.50
CA LEU A 4 20.55 -6.49 6.37
C LEU A 4 19.85 -5.92 5.13
N LEU A 5 20.56 -5.12 4.35
CA LEU A 5 20.08 -4.68 3.05
C LEU A 5 20.17 -5.87 2.11
N HIS A 6 19.04 -6.26 1.54
CA HIS A 6 18.98 -7.29 0.50
C HIS A 6 19.81 -6.84 -0.72
N ASP A 7 20.71 -7.69 -1.21
CA ASP A 7 21.60 -7.38 -2.34
C ASP A 7 20.83 -7.18 -3.66
N TYR A 8 19.59 -7.66 -3.74
CA TYR A 8 18.72 -7.57 -4.92
C TYR A 8 17.33 -7.07 -4.53
N GLN A 9 16.69 -6.33 -5.45
CA GLN A 9 15.28 -6.01 -5.31
C GLN A 9 14.43 -7.29 -5.36
N THR A 10 13.37 -7.30 -4.56
CA THR A 10 12.43 -8.43 -4.47
C THR A 10 11.03 -7.99 -4.88
N THR A 11 10.26 -8.93 -5.39
CA THR A 11 8.83 -8.76 -5.67
C THR A 11 8.10 -10.06 -5.34
N VAL A 12 6.77 -10.01 -5.22
CA VAL A 12 5.99 -11.24 -4.99
C VAL A 12 6.05 -12.13 -6.22
N LYS A 13 6.15 -13.45 -6.03
CA LYS A 13 6.25 -14.42 -7.12
C LYS A 13 4.98 -14.49 -7.99
N SER A 14 3.82 -14.29 -7.37
CA SER A 14 2.51 -14.42 -8.02
C SER A 14 1.47 -13.60 -7.27
N ARG A 15 0.30 -13.39 -7.88
CA ARG A 15 -0.81 -12.68 -7.26
C ARG A 15 -1.22 -13.33 -5.93
N ALA A 16 -1.36 -12.53 -4.88
CA ALA A 16 -2.03 -12.90 -3.63
C ALA A 16 -3.24 -11.98 -3.39
N THR A 17 -4.27 -12.48 -2.71
CA THR A 17 -5.50 -11.73 -2.43
C THR A 17 -5.90 -11.90 -0.98
N LEU A 18 -6.27 -10.78 -0.35
CA LEU A 18 -6.80 -10.74 1.01
C LEU A 18 -8.09 -9.92 1.01
N THR A 19 -9.13 -10.42 1.67
CA THR A 19 -10.37 -9.66 1.92
C THR A 19 -10.54 -9.48 3.42
N GLY A 20 -10.92 -8.27 3.83
CA GLY A 20 -11.11 -7.92 5.23
C GLY A 20 -11.97 -6.67 5.39
N ILE A 21 -11.99 -6.14 6.61
CA ILE A 21 -12.72 -4.92 6.96
C ILE A 21 -11.71 -3.81 7.28
N GLY A 22 -11.91 -2.62 6.71
CA GLY A 22 -11.09 -1.45 7.03
C GLY A 22 -11.35 -0.99 8.46
N VAL A 23 -10.29 -0.87 9.27
CA VAL A 23 -10.40 -0.62 10.73
C VAL A 23 -11.14 0.68 11.07
N HIS A 24 -10.93 1.74 10.29
CA HIS A 24 -11.56 3.05 10.52
C HIS A 24 -12.85 3.26 9.71
N SER A 25 -12.98 2.59 8.56
CA SER A 25 -14.14 2.79 7.66
C SER A 25 -15.28 1.79 7.90
N GLY A 26 -15.01 0.63 8.50
CA GLY A 26 -15.96 -0.46 8.66
C GLY A 26 -16.38 -1.12 7.33
N LYS A 27 -15.79 -0.74 6.20
CA LYS A 27 -16.14 -1.25 4.88
C LYS A 27 -15.36 -2.50 4.54
N THR A 28 -15.97 -3.42 3.80
CA THR A 28 -15.27 -4.54 3.18
C THR A 28 -14.30 -4.04 2.12
N VAL A 29 -13.06 -4.51 2.19
CA VAL A 29 -11.99 -4.19 1.25
C VAL A 29 -11.31 -5.47 0.81
N THR A 30 -10.98 -5.56 -0.47
CA THR A 30 -10.14 -6.62 -1.03
C THR A 30 -8.85 -5.99 -1.53
N VAL A 31 -7.71 -6.50 -1.05
CA VAL A 31 -6.37 -6.10 -1.47
C VAL A 31 -5.78 -7.20 -2.34
N HIS A 32 -5.18 -6.81 -3.46
CA HIS A 32 -4.42 -7.69 -4.32
C HIS A 32 -2.95 -7.28 -4.31
N PHE A 33 -2.08 -8.25 -4.06
CA PHE A 33 -0.63 -8.10 -4.19
C PHE A 33 -0.23 -8.67 -5.54
N LEU A 34 0.50 -7.89 -6.34
CA LEU A 34 0.87 -8.26 -7.70
C LEU A 34 2.40 -8.15 -7.86
N PRO A 35 3.03 -9.01 -8.68
CA PRO A 35 4.41 -8.80 -9.09
C PRO A 35 4.57 -7.45 -9.78
N ALA A 36 5.74 -6.84 -9.61
CA ALA A 36 6.11 -5.58 -10.25
C ALA A 36 7.55 -5.66 -10.76
N ASP A 37 7.84 -4.90 -11.80
CA ASP A 37 9.18 -4.79 -12.36
C ASP A 37 10.14 -4.08 -11.39
N ALA A 38 11.43 -4.28 -11.59
CA ALA A 38 12.46 -3.57 -10.83
C ALA A 38 12.27 -2.04 -10.91
N ASP A 39 12.67 -1.35 -9.85
CA ASP A 39 12.60 0.11 -9.67
C ASP A 39 11.19 0.71 -9.58
N THR A 40 10.14 -0.11 -9.66
CA THR A 40 8.74 0.35 -9.46
C THR A 40 8.53 0.92 -8.05
N GLY A 41 9.13 0.27 -7.05
CA GLY A 41 8.85 0.52 -5.63
C GLY A 41 7.52 -0.09 -5.19
N ILE A 42 6.96 0.40 -4.08
CA ILE A 42 5.64 -0.01 -3.59
C ILE A 42 4.61 0.99 -4.09
N VAL A 43 3.61 0.50 -4.81
CA VAL A 43 2.57 1.29 -5.44
C VAL A 43 1.21 0.74 -5.07
N PHE A 44 0.34 1.61 -4.58
CA PHE A 44 -1.05 1.27 -4.28
C PHE A 44 -1.95 1.70 -5.43
N HIS A 45 -2.91 0.84 -5.78
CA HIS A 45 -3.92 1.14 -6.77
C HIS A 45 -5.30 1.18 -6.10
N LEU A 46 -5.91 2.36 -6.06
CA LEU A 46 -7.28 2.54 -5.59
C LEU A 46 -8.24 2.34 -6.77
N SER A 47 -8.93 1.21 -6.81
CA SER A 47 -9.96 0.93 -7.81
C SER A 47 -11.35 1.26 -7.23
N ASN A 48 -12.05 2.22 -7.84
CA ASN A 48 -13.44 2.54 -7.49
C ASN A 48 -14.27 2.72 -8.77
N GLY A 49 -15.21 1.80 -9.02
CA GLY A 49 -16.24 1.99 -10.06
C GLY A 49 -15.74 2.11 -11.50
N GLY A 50 -14.52 1.64 -11.82
CA GLY A 50 -13.96 1.65 -13.18
C GLY A 50 -12.76 2.58 -13.37
N GLU A 51 -12.56 3.54 -12.46
CA GLU A 51 -11.33 4.33 -12.42
C GLU A 51 -10.34 3.71 -11.42
N THR A 52 -9.07 3.68 -11.83
CA THR A 52 -7.96 3.26 -10.98
C THR A 52 -7.03 4.45 -10.78
N ARG A 53 -6.86 4.87 -9.53
CA ARG A 53 -5.85 5.87 -9.15
C ARG A 53 -4.62 5.18 -8.60
N GLU A 54 -3.46 5.56 -9.11
CA GLU A 54 -2.17 5.13 -8.59
C GLU A 54 -1.70 6.08 -7.48
N LEU A 55 -1.19 5.52 -6.38
CA LEU A 55 -0.61 6.23 -5.24
C LEU A 55 0.71 5.53 -4.88
N ARG A 56 1.84 6.18 -5.17
CA ARG A 56 3.16 5.65 -4.80
C ARG A 56 3.34 5.74 -3.28
N ALA A 57 3.95 4.74 -2.66
CA ALA A 57 4.21 4.76 -1.21
C ALA A 57 5.41 5.66 -0.87
N LEU A 58 5.27 6.95 -1.15
CA LEU A 58 6.27 8.00 -0.94
C LEU A 58 5.75 8.99 0.10
N VAL A 59 6.67 9.62 0.84
CA VAL A 59 6.32 10.66 1.84
C VAL A 59 5.52 11.80 1.21
N ALA A 60 5.82 12.15 -0.04
CA ALA A 60 5.11 13.20 -0.77
C ALA A 60 3.63 12.85 -1.08
N GLU A 61 3.25 11.58 -1.02
CA GLU A 61 1.87 11.12 -1.22
C GLU A 61 1.10 11.01 0.11
N VAL A 62 1.73 11.27 1.26
CA VAL A 62 1.05 11.22 2.57
C VAL A 62 0.18 12.47 2.72
N GLY A 63 -1.14 12.28 2.71
CA GLY A 63 -2.10 13.38 2.87
C GLY A 63 -2.62 13.57 4.30
N ALA A 64 -2.56 12.55 5.14
CA ALA A 64 -2.93 12.65 6.55
C ALA A 64 -2.22 11.58 7.39
N THR A 65 -2.05 11.90 8.68
CA THR A 65 -1.44 11.01 9.68
C THR A 65 -2.30 10.82 10.93
N ASP A 66 -3.50 11.42 10.97
CA ASP A 66 -4.44 11.22 12.06
C ASP A 66 -4.96 9.78 12.05
N LEU A 67 -4.79 9.07 13.16
CA LEU A 67 -5.22 7.68 13.40
C LEU A 67 -4.58 6.59 12.51
N CYS A 68 -3.97 6.96 11.38
CA CYS A 68 -3.24 6.06 10.48
C CYS A 68 -2.36 6.84 9.50
N THR A 69 -1.49 6.15 8.76
CA THR A 69 -0.84 6.74 7.57
C THR A 69 -1.77 6.60 6.38
N MET A 70 -2.12 7.74 5.77
CA MET A 70 -2.99 7.81 4.60
C MET A 70 -2.22 8.34 3.39
N LEU A 71 -2.36 7.63 2.27
CA LEU A 71 -1.89 8.08 0.96
C LEU A 71 -3.04 8.73 0.18
N GLY A 72 -2.75 9.82 -0.54
CA GLY A 72 -3.73 10.58 -1.31
C GLY A 72 -4.41 11.69 -0.51
N ASP A 73 -5.46 12.28 -1.07
CA ASP A 73 -6.15 13.44 -0.48
C ASP A 73 -7.26 12.99 0.49
N PRO A 74 -7.24 13.38 1.78
CA PRO A 74 -8.31 13.06 2.73
C PRO A 74 -9.69 13.56 2.30
N ALA A 75 -9.75 14.68 1.56
CA ALA A 75 -10.99 15.20 0.99
C ALA A 75 -11.38 14.54 -0.34
N GLY A 76 -10.50 13.69 -0.89
CA GLY A 76 -10.66 13.06 -2.20
C GLY A 76 -10.36 11.56 -2.17
N ALA A 77 -9.76 11.07 -3.24
CA ALA A 77 -9.40 9.66 -3.39
C ALA A 77 -8.12 9.34 -2.58
N HIS A 78 -8.25 8.41 -1.63
CA HIS A 78 -7.19 8.05 -0.69
C HIS A 78 -7.25 6.58 -0.26
N ILE A 79 -6.13 6.09 0.29
CA ILE A 79 -6.00 4.79 0.94
C ILE A 79 -5.45 5.02 2.34
N GLY A 80 -6.22 4.65 3.36
CA GLY A 80 -5.82 4.75 4.76
C GLY A 80 -5.23 3.45 5.32
N THR A 81 -4.52 3.56 6.44
CA THR A 81 -4.01 2.43 7.22
C THR A 81 -2.98 1.59 6.45
N VAL A 82 -2.06 2.24 5.74
CA VAL A 82 -1.02 1.55 4.97
C VAL A 82 0.15 1.06 5.84
N GLU A 83 0.31 1.62 7.04
CA GLU A 83 1.52 1.47 7.87
C GLU A 83 1.85 0.02 8.25
N HIS A 84 0.88 -0.80 8.64
CA HIS A 84 1.13 -2.20 8.99
C HIS A 84 1.48 -3.05 7.76
N LEU A 85 0.87 -2.74 6.62
CA LEU A 85 1.20 -3.41 5.36
C LEU A 85 2.64 -3.08 4.95
N MET A 86 3.00 -1.79 4.99
CA MET A 86 4.35 -1.33 4.69
C MET A 86 5.38 -1.94 5.63
N ALA A 87 5.09 -2.03 6.93
CA ALA A 87 5.96 -2.69 7.90
C ALA A 87 6.15 -4.18 7.61
N THR A 88 5.08 -4.87 7.16
CA THR A 88 5.15 -6.29 6.77
C THR A 88 6.02 -6.47 5.53
N VAL A 89 5.83 -5.64 4.50
CA VAL A 89 6.64 -5.70 3.26
C VAL A 89 8.11 -5.41 3.55
N PHE A 90 8.40 -4.48 4.47
CA PHE A 90 9.77 -4.16 4.87
C PHE A 90 10.44 -5.27 5.71
N GLY A 91 9.66 -6.04 6.46
CA GLY A 91 10.18 -7.09 7.34
C GLY A 91 10.43 -8.44 6.67
N LEU A 92 10.12 -8.58 5.38
CA LEU A 92 10.32 -9.77 4.55
C LEU A 92 11.58 -9.66 3.70
#